data_AF-A0A6A1V204-F1
#
_entry.id   AF-A0A6A1V204-F1
#
_cell.length_a   1.000
_cell.length_b   1.000
_cell.length_c   1.000
_cell.angle_alpha   90.00
_cell.angle_beta   90.00
_cell.angle_gamma   90.00
#
_symmetry.space_group_name_H-M   'P 1'
#
loop_
_entity.id
_entity.type
_entity.pdbx_description
1 polymer ?
#
loop_
_entity_poly.entity_id
_entity_poly.type
_entity_poly.pdbx_seq_one_letter_code
_entity_poly.pdbx_strand_id
1 'polypeptide(L)'
;MGRYNILHPENLNRMDQQSLELQLENDTYTTVLRKEILEKTRELRRVKGEELDGLNTKELQELEQKLDLSLCRVAKKKDEMFLNEITALKRKMQDLSDVKTQVLEQGQSTYESPDTALKLGLPFPDH
;
A
#
# COMPACT_ATOMS: atom_id res chain seq x y z
N MET A 1 -43.10 8.27 -46.73
CA MET A 1 -43.55 6.89 -47.05
C MET A 1 -42.48 5.88 -46.63
N GLY A 2 -42.23 5.69 -45.32
CA GLY A 2 -41.03 4.98 -44.85
C GLY A 2 -41.27 3.80 -43.89
N ARG A 3 -42.49 3.28 -43.79
CA ARG A 3 -42.85 2.30 -42.72
C ARG A 3 -43.19 0.88 -43.20
N TYR A 4 -43.25 0.64 -44.51
CA TYR A 4 -43.69 -0.66 -45.05
C TYR A 4 -42.55 -1.68 -45.29
N ASN A 5 -41.28 -1.26 -45.30
CA ASN A 5 -40.16 -2.18 -45.52
C ASN A 5 -39.80 -3.02 -44.28
N ILE A 6 -40.11 -2.54 -43.07
CA ILE A 6 -39.75 -3.23 -41.82
C ILE A 6 -40.69 -4.42 -41.54
N LEU A 7 -41.93 -4.35 -41.99
CA LEU A 7 -42.96 -5.36 -41.75
C LEU A 7 -42.96 -6.50 -42.80
N HIS A 8 -42.04 -6.48 -43.76
CA HIS A 8 -41.95 -7.57 -44.74
C HIS A 8 -41.42 -8.83 -44.03
N PRO A 9 -42.05 -10.01 -44.23
CA PRO A 9 -41.69 -11.24 -43.52
C PRO A 9 -40.19 -11.62 -43.67
N GLU A 10 -39.58 -11.46 -44.85
CA GLU A 10 -38.12 -11.60 -45.01
C GLU A 10 -37.29 -10.67 -44.12
N ASN A 11 -37.71 -9.41 -43.93
CA ASN A 11 -36.95 -8.45 -43.11
C ASN A 11 -37.12 -8.74 -41.63
N LEU A 12 -38.30 -9.19 -41.20
CA LEU A 12 -38.55 -9.62 -39.83
C LEU A 12 -37.73 -10.89 -39.48
N ASN A 13 -37.73 -11.89 -40.37
CA ASN A 13 -36.94 -13.10 -40.21
C ASN A 13 -35.42 -12.80 -40.13
N ARG A 14 -34.91 -11.91 -40.98
CA ARG A 14 -33.51 -11.46 -40.92
C ARG A 14 -33.18 -10.73 -39.62
N MET A 15 -34.08 -9.91 -39.09
CA MET A 15 -33.88 -9.25 -37.80
C MET A 15 -33.90 -10.25 -36.63
N ASP A 16 -34.80 -11.23 -36.67
CA ASP A 16 -34.87 -12.29 -35.66
C ASP A 16 -33.60 -13.16 -35.68
N GLN A 17 -33.09 -13.48 -36.87
CA GLN A 17 -31.81 -14.19 -37.02
C GLN A 17 -30.62 -13.37 -36.50
N GLN A 18 -30.53 -12.08 -36.84
CA GLN A 18 -29.48 -11.20 -36.33
C GLN A 18 -29.56 -11.03 -34.81
N SER A 19 -30.77 -10.96 -34.25
CA SER A 19 -31.00 -10.92 -32.81
C SER A 19 -30.55 -12.22 -32.12
N LEU A 20 -30.82 -13.38 -32.73
CA LEU A 20 -30.37 -14.68 -32.23
C LEU A 20 -28.85 -14.83 -32.29
N GLU A 21 -28.21 -14.41 -33.40
CA GLU A 21 -26.75 -14.40 -33.54
C GLU A 21 -26.09 -13.54 -32.45
N LEU A 22 -26.63 -12.34 -32.20
CA LEU A 22 -26.16 -11.45 -31.13
C LEU A 22 -26.37 -12.06 -29.74
N GLN A 23 -27.48 -12.75 -29.49
CA GLN A 23 -27.72 -13.45 -28.22
C GLN A 23 -26.72 -14.59 -28.02
N LEU A 24 -26.48 -15.41 -29.05
CA LEU A 24 -25.51 -16.49 -29.00
C LEU A 24 -24.08 -15.98 -28.80
N GLU A 25 -23.71 -14.88 -29.45
CA GLU A 25 -22.42 -14.23 -29.26
C GLU A 25 -22.26 -13.72 -27.81
N ASN A 26 -23.31 -13.09 -27.26
CA ASN A 26 -23.32 -12.60 -25.88
C ASN A 26 -23.27 -13.75 -24.85
N ASP A 27 -24.00 -14.83 -25.10
CA ASP A 27 -23.94 -16.04 -24.28
C ASP A 27 -22.55 -16.67 -24.34
N THR A 28 -21.95 -16.73 -25.53
CA THR A 28 -20.57 -17.23 -25.71
C THR A 28 -19.59 -16.36 -24.93
N TYR A 29 -19.65 -15.04 -25.07
CA TYR A 29 -18.82 -14.11 -24.32
C TYR A 29 -18.99 -14.29 -22.80
N THR A 30 -20.24 -14.40 -22.34
CA THR A 30 -20.58 -14.64 -20.94
C THR A 30 -20.00 -15.96 -20.43
N THR A 31 -20.03 -17.03 -21.22
CA THR A 31 -19.43 -18.32 -20.83
C THR A 31 -17.91 -18.24 -20.71
N VAL A 32 -17.24 -17.52 -21.61
CA VAL A 32 -15.78 -17.30 -21.56
C VAL A 32 -15.40 -16.52 -20.31
N LEU A 33 -16.10 -15.43 -20.01
CA LEU A 33 -15.88 -14.64 -18.80
C LEU A 33 -16.10 -15.46 -17.52
N ARG A 34 -17.16 -16.26 -17.46
CA ARG A 34 -17.42 -17.14 -16.31
C ARG A 34 -16.29 -18.15 -16.11
N LYS A 35 -15.79 -18.73 -17.20
CA LYS A 35 -14.65 -19.67 -17.14
C LYS A 35 -13.39 -18.97 -16.62
N GLU A 36 -13.10 -17.76 -17.10
CA GLU A 36 -11.94 -17.00 -16.63
C GLU A 36 -12.05 -16.65 -15.14
N ILE A 37 -13.23 -16.23 -14.66
CA ILE A 37 -13.46 -15.97 -13.23
C ILE A 37 -13.22 -17.22 -12.39
N LEU A 38 -13.75 -18.38 -12.83
CA LEU A 38 -13.54 -19.65 -12.13
C LEU A 38 -12.07 -20.03 -12.08
N GLU A 39 -11.35 -19.88 -13.21
CA GLU A 39 -9.92 -20.16 -13.29
C GLU A 39 -9.10 -19.25 -12.37
N LYS A 40 -9.36 -17.94 -12.40
CA LYS A 40 -8.70 -16.96 -11.51
C LYS A 40 -9.02 -17.20 -10.04
N THR A 41 -10.25 -17.58 -9.73
CA THR A 41 -10.64 -17.94 -8.35
C THR A 41 -9.88 -19.17 -7.88
N ARG A 42 -9.75 -20.19 -8.74
CA ARG A 42 -8.95 -21.39 -8.44
C ARG A 42 -7.46 -21.05 -8.26
N GLU A 43 -6.89 -20.22 -9.13
CA GLU A 43 -5.51 -19.73 -8.97
C GLU A 43 -5.32 -19.03 -7.62
N LEU A 44 -6.28 -18.18 -7.20
CA LEU A 44 -6.26 -17.50 -5.91
C LEU A 44 -6.35 -18.46 -4.71
N ARG A 45 -7.14 -19.53 -4.82
CA ARG A 45 -7.21 -20.58 -3.79
C ARG A 45 -5.90 -21.36 -3.69
N ARG A 46 -5.29 -21.70 -4.83
CA ARG A 46 -3.98 -22.38 -4.86
C ARG A 46 -2.88 -21.58 -4.19
N VAL A 47 -2.77 -20.28 -4.47
CA VAL A 47 -1.77 -19.43 -3.77
C VAL A 47 -2.05 -19.28 -2.27
N LYS A 48 -3.27 -19.59 -1.80
CA LYS A 48 -3.60 -19.69 -0.36
C LYS A 48 -3.29 -21.05 0.25
N GLY A 49 -2.87 -22.02 -0.55
CA GLY A 49 -2.65 -23.42 -0.12
C GLY A 49 -3.93 -24.27 -0.15
N GLU A 50 -4.98 -23.82 -0.82
CA GLU A 50 -6.25 -24.55 -1.00
C GLU A 50 -6.29 -25.20 -2.40
N GLU A 51 -7.08 -26.26 -2.60
CA GLU A 51 -7.27 -26.92 -3.92
C GLU A 51 -5.94 -27.30 -4.63
N LEU A 52 -4.99 -27.83 -3.84
CA LEU A 52 -3.70 -28.33 -4.33
C LEU A 52 -3.79 -29.73 -4.92
N ASP A 53 -4.88 -30.45 -4.67
CA ASP A 53 -5.15 -31.76 -5.25
C ASP A 53 -5.11 -31.69 -6.78
N GLY A 54 -4.45 -32.67 -7.40
CA GLY A 54 -4.28 -32.75 -8.85
C GLY A 54 -3.13 -31.91 -9.42
N LEU A 55 -2.39 -31.16 -8.59
CA LEU A 55 -1.11 -30.59 -8.99
C LEU A 55 0.00 -31.65 -8.91
N ASN A 56 0.89 -31.66 -9.89
CA ASN A 56 2.10 -32.46 -9.84
C ASN A 56 3.23 -31.72 -9.08
N THR A 57 4.31 -32.43 -8.77
CA THR A 57 5.44 -31.88 -8.01
C THR A 57 6.06 -30.65 -8.66
N LYS A 58 6.12 -30.58 -10.00
CA LYS A 58 6.68 -29.43 -10.71
C LYS A 58 5.77 -28.20 -10.56
N GLU A 59 4.46 -28.38 -10.70
CA GLU A 59 3.48 -27.28 -10.53
C GLU A 59 3.47 -26.76 -9.09
N LEU A 60 3.59 -27.66 -8.10
CA LEU A 60 3.73 -27.27 -6.70
C LEU A 60 5.02 -26.47 -6.47
N GLN A 61 6.14 -26.90 -7.06
CA GLN A 61 7.41 -26.19 -6.95
C GLN A 61 7.36 -24.80 -7.60
N GLU A 62 6.68 -24.65 -8.74
CA GLU A 62 6.46 -23.34 -9.37
C GLU A 62 5.61 -22.42 -8.49
N LEU A 63 4.59 -22.97 -7.82
CA LEU A 63 3.76 -22.24 -6.87
C LEU A 63 4.57 -21.78 -5.65
N GLU A 64 5.39 -22.66 -5.08
CA GLU A 64 6.31 -22.35 -3.98
C GLU A 64 7.28 -21.21 -4.35
N GLN A 65 7.92 -21.29 -5.52
CA GLN A 65 8.83 -20.24 -5.98
C GLN A 65 8.13 -18.88 -6.11
N LYS A 66 6.91 -18.86 -6.66
CA LYS A 66 6.12 -17.62 -6.77
C LYS A 66 5.78 -17.05 -5.40
N LEU A 67 5.39 -17.90 -4.45
CA LEU A 67 5.06 -17.50 -3.09
C LEU A 67 6.29 -16.95 -2.37
N ASP A 68 7.41 -17.65 -2.42
CA ASP A 68 8.67 -17.24 -1.80
C ASP A 68 9.15 -15.87 -2.33
N LEU A 69 9.16 -15.69 -3.65
CA LEU A 69 9.50 -14.40 -4.27
C LEU A 69 8.56 -13.27 -3.82
N SER A 70 7.25 -13.54 -3.74
CA SER A 70 6.27 -12.56 -3.32
C SER A 70 6.41 -12.20 -1.83
N LEU A 71 6.69 -13.20 -0.98
CA LEU A 71 6.90 -13.03 0.45
C LEU A 71 8.17 -12.22 0.72
N CYS A 72 9.26 -12.52 0.02
CA CYS A 72 10.51 -11.78 0.08
C CYS A 72 10.31 -10.29 -0.24
N ARG A 73 9.53 -9.97 -1.28
CA ARG A 73 9.19 -8.58 -1.62
C ARG A 73 8.39 -7.88 -0.52
N VAL A 74 7.40 -8.56 0.06
CA VAL A 74 6.59 -8.03 1.16
C VAL A 74 7.47 -7.79 2.40
N ALA A 75 8.33 -8.74 2.76
CA ALA A 75 9.26 -8.62 3.88
C ALA A 75 10.19 -7.42 3.70
N LYS A 76 10.84 -7.30 2.53
CA LYS A 76 11.69 -6.16 2.20
C LYS A 76 10.96 -4.82 2.35
N LYS A 77 9.70 -4.75 1.89
CA LYS A 77 8.92 -3.51 2.02
C LYS A 77 8.63 -3.17 3.48
N LYS A 78 8.34 -4.17 4.32
CA LYS A 78 8.16 -3.97 5.76
C LYS A 78 9.46 -3.48 6.41
N ASP A 79 10.59 -4.07 6.05
CA ASP A 79 11.90 -3.66 6.59
C ASP A 79 12.22 -2.21 6.23
N GLU A 80 11.97 -1.80 4.99
CA GLU A 80 12.12 -0.39 4.57
C GLU A 80 11.23 0.55 5.40
N MET A 81 9.97 0.16 5.66
CA MET A 81 9.06 0.96 6.48
C MET A 81 9.56 1.09 7.92
N PHE A 82 9.96 -0.02 8.55
CA PHE A 82 10.50 0.00 9.90
C PHE A 82 11.79 0.81 10.00
N LEU A 83 12.70 0.67 9.05
CA LEU A 83 13.95 1.43 9.04
C LEU A 83 13.70 2.94 8.92
N ASN A 84 12.73 3.35 8.11
CA ASN A 84 12.33 4.75 7.97
C ASN A 84 11.77 5.30 9.29
N GLU A 85 10.93 4.52 9.98
CA GLU A 85 10.35 4.90 11.27
C GLU A 85 11.42 5.01 12.36
N ILE A 86 12.32 4.02 12.46
CA ILE A 86 13.46 4.05 13.38
C ILE A 86 14.33 5.28 13.12
N THR A 87 14.61 5.59 11.85
CA THR A 87 15.42 6.76 11.48
C THR A 87 14.74 8.07 11.89
N ALA A 88 13.43 8.19 11.68
CA ALA A 88 12.68 9.36 12.12
C ALA A 88 12.69 9.52 13.64
N LEU A 89 12.52 8.43 14.39
CA LEU A 89 12.58 8.45 15.85
C LEU A 89 13.96 8.82 16.38
N LYS A 90 15.03 8.29 15.77
CA LYS A 90 16.42 8.64 16.14
C LYS A 90 16.70 10.14 15.94
N ARG A 91 16.21 10.73 14.85
CA ARG A 91 16.34 12.19 14.63
C ARG A 91 15.64 12.98 15.72
N LYS A 92 14.38 12.64 16.04
CA LYS A 92 13.64 13.30 17.13
C LYS A 92 14.36 13.17 18.49
N MET A 93 14.95 12.01 18.77
CA MET A 93 15.74 11.79 19.99
C MET A 93 16.99 12.68 20.03
N GLN A 94 17.67 12.83 18.90
CA GLN A 94 18.81 13.74 18.78
C GLN A 94 18.39 15.20 19.00
N ASP A 95 17.35 15.66 18.30
CA ASP A 95 16.84 17.03 18.43
C ASP A 95 16.46 17.34 19.89
N LEU A 96 15.79 16.41 20.58
CA LEU A 96 15.45 16.55 21.99
C LEU A 96 16.68 16.56 22.90
N SER A 97 17.70 15.75 22.60
CA SER A 97 18.96 15.74 23.35
C SER A 97 19.72 17.06 23.21
N ASP A 98 19.74 17.62 22.01
CA ASP A 98 20.41 18.89 21.71
C ASP A 98 19.71 20.05 22.44
N VAL A 99 18.37 20.11 22.37
CA VAL A 99 17.57 21.10 23.13
C VAL A 99 17.78 20.95 24.64
N LYS A 100 17.77 19.72 25.16
CA LYS A 100 18.02 19.47 26.59
C LYS A 100 19.40 19.99 27.01
N THR A 101 20.43 19.75 26.20
CA THR A 101 21.80 20.20 26.48
C THR A 101 21.88 21.72 26.48
N GLN A 102 21.31 22.38 25.47
CA GLN A 102 21.27 23.84 25.39
C GLN A 102 20.58 24.48 26.61
N VAL A 103 19.47 23.91 27.08
CA VAL A 103 18.75 24.41 28.27
C VAL A 103 19.60 24.24 29.53
N LEU A 104 20.33 23.13 29.67
CA LEU A 104 21.23 22.92 30.81
C LEU A 104 22.38 23.95 30.83
N GLU A 105 22.99 24.24 29.67
CA GLU A 105 24.04 25.26 29.54
C GLU A 105 23.53 26.66 29.88
N GLN A 106 22.34 27.04 29.40
CA GLN A 106 21.70 28.32 29.75
C GLN A 106 21.34 28.41 31.24
N GLY A 107 20.91 27.29 31.83
CA GLY A 107 20.66 27.18 33.26
C GLY A 107 21.93 27.40 34.08
N GLN A 108 23.08 26.90 33.65
CA GLN A 108 24.36 27.15 34.35
C GLN A 108 24.85 28.59 34.18
N SER A 109 24.66 29.20 33.01
CA SER A 109 25.07 30.60 32.78
C SER A 109 24.24 31.63 33.55
N THR A 110 23.03 31.29 34.00
CA THR A 110 22.17 32.19 34.80
C THR A 110 22.47 32.17 36.31
N TYR A 111 23.27 31.22 36.80
CA TYR A 111 23.77 31.20 38.19
C TYR A 111 25.17 31.81 38.37
N GLU A 112 25.82 32.25 37.28
CA GLU A 112 27.01 33.11 37.34
C GLU A 112 26.63 34.59 37.13
N SER A 113 25.62 35.06 37.87
CA SER A 113 25.35 36.50 38.02
C SER A 113 26.31 37.07 39.09
N PRO A 114 26.90 38.26 38.88
CA PRO A 114 28.17 38.67 39.50
C PRO A 114 27.97 39.23 40.91
N ASP A 115 27.88 38.36 41.91
CA ASP A 115 27.97 38.76 43.32
C ASP A 115 29.42 39.01 43.78
N THR A 116 30.30 39.40 42.85
CA THR A 116 31.67 39.86 43.15
C THR A 116 31.69 41.23 43.84
N ALA A 117 30.60 41.99 43.79
CA ALA A 117 30.46 43.24 44.56
C ALA A 117 30.40 42.99 46.07
N LEU A 118 29.76 41.91 46.52
CA LEU A 118 29.72 41.54 47.94
C LEU A 118 31.05 40.94 48.45
N LYS A 119 31.95 40.52 47.55
CA LYS A 119 33.20 39.85 47.92
C LYS A 119 34.39 40.80 48.14
N LEU A 120 34.29 42.07 47.74
CA LEU A 120 35.39 43.04 47.81
C LEU A 120 35.22 44.17 48.83
N GLY A 121 34.17 44.17 49.66
CA GLY A 121 34.08 45.06 50.82
C GLY A 121 34.28 46.55 50.51
N LEU A 122 33.80 47.03 49.36
CA LEU A 122 33.90 48.44 49.02
C LEU A 122 32.77 49.22 49.72
N PRO A 123 33.08 50.34 50.38
CA PRO A 123 32.09 51.13 51.09
C PRO A 123 31.15 51.84 50.10
N PHE A 124 29.87 51.92 50.45
CA PHE A 124 28.87 52.66 49.68
C PHE A 124 29.16 54.17 49.75
N PRO A 125 28.98 54.93 48.65
CA PRO A 125 29.18 56.37 48.66
C PRO A 125 28.00 57.09 49.33
N ASP A 126 28.32 57.98 50.26
CA ASP A 126 27.36 58.92 50.85
C ASP A 126 27.03 60.05 49.86
N HIS A 127 25.77 60.48 49.90
CA HIS A 127 25.15 61.49 49.01
C HIS A 127 25.80 62.87 49.05
#